data_AF-A0A5Q4EIW7-F1
#
_entry.id   AF-A0A5Q4EIW7-F1
#
_cell.length_a   1.000
_cell.length_b   1.000
_cell.length_c   1.000
_cell.angle_alpha   90.00
_cell.angle_beta   90.00
_cell.angle_gamma   90.00
#
_symmetry.space_group_name_H-M   'P 1'
#
loop_
_entity.id
_entity.type
_entity.pdbx_description
1 polymer ?
#
loop_
_entity_poly.entity_id
_entity_poly.type
_entity_poly.pdbx_seq_one_letter_code
_entity_poly.pdbx_strand_id
1 'polypeptide(L)'
;MKTPDEMTTEELGRLFPVIIADYSATWPQCFVDEKRRILKALEGFSVHRIDHVGSTAVPGLASRPVIDMILQLNGEIEETG
;
A
#
# COMPACT_ATOMS: atom_id res chain seq x y z
N MET A 1 -11.51 -27.34 8.38
CA MET A 1 -10.54 -26.22 8.43
C MET A 1 -11.22 -25.12 9.23
N LYS A 2 -10.57 -24.57 10.27
CA LYS A 2 -11.13 -23.41 10.99
C LYS A 2 -11.15 -22.20 10.06
N THR A 3 -12.18 -21.39 10.12
CA THR A 3 -12.21 -20.07 9.48
C THR A 3 -11.36 -19.07 10.28
N PRO A 4 -10.82 -17.99 9.68
CA PRO A 4 -9.97 -17.04 10.39
C PRO A 4 -10.58 -16.50 11.70
N ASP A 5 -11.89 -16.32 11.74
CA ASP A 5 -12.64 -15.80 12.89
C ASP A 5 -12.74 -16.81 14.06
N GLU A 6 -12.50 -18.09 13.81
CA GLU A 6 -12.53 -19.18 14.79
C GLU A 6 -11.12 -19.55 15.32
N MET A 7 -10.08 -18.87 14.81
CA MET A 7 -8.69 -19.17 15.13
C MET A 7 -8.21 -18.31 16.31
N THR A 8 -7.30 -18.86 17.11
CA THR A 8 -6.62 -18.06 18.14
C THR A 8 -5.63 -17.08 17.50
N THR A 9 -5.23 -16.04 18.23
CA THR A 9 -4.18 -15.11 17.79
C THR A 9 -2.87 -15.83 17.44
N GLU A 10 -2.53 -16.90 18.17
CA GLU A 10 -1.32 -17.68 17.90
C GLU A 10 -1.46 -18.50 16.61
N GLU A 11 -2.62 -19.12 16.39
CA GLU A 11 -2.90 -19.86 15.16
C GLU A 11 -2.88 -18.91 13.94
N LEU A 12 -3.45 -17.72 14.07
CA LEU A 12 -3.39 -16.67 13.04
C LEU A 12 -1.96 -16.18 12.80
N GLY A 13 -1.18 -15.93 13.86
CA GLY A 13 0.20 -15.48 13.75
C GLY A 13 1.13 -16.49 13.09
N ARG A 14 0.83 -17.80 13.18
CA ARG A 14 1.56 -18.85 12.46
C ARG A 14 1.24 -18.87 10.96
N LEU A 15 0.00 -18.57 10.59
CA LEU A 15 -0.41 -18.48 9.18
C LEU A 15 0.02 -17.16 8.51
N PHE A 16 -0.01 -16.07 9.28
CA PHE A 16 0.27 -14.71 8.82
C PHE A 16 1.34 -14.06 9.71
N PRO A 17 2.61 -14.48 9.61
CA PRO A 17 3.67 -13.96 10.44
C PRO A 17 3.85 -12.45 10.22
N VAL A 18 4.05 -11.71 11.32
CA VAL A 18 4.44 -10.29 11.25
C VAL A 18 5.92 -10.22 10.89
N ILE A 19 6.21 -9.76 9.68
CA ILE A 19 7.57 -9.57 9.18
C ILE A 19 7.91 -8.08 9.20
N ILE A 20 9.00 -7.74 9.89
CA ILE A 20 9.63 -6.42 9.83
C ILE A 20 11.00 -6.61 9.19
N ALA A 21 11.28 -5.83 8.16
CA ALA A 21 12.54 -5.81 7.45
C ALA A 21 13.23 -4.45 7.63
N ASP A 22 14.56 -4.45 7.59
CA ASP A 22 15.32 -3.20 7.49
C ASP A 22 14.94 -2.43 6.24
N TYR A 23 15.21 -1.12 6.25
CA TYR A 23 14.93 -0.27 5.11
C TYR A 23 15.60 -0.81 3.84
N SER A 24 14.80 -1.01 2.80
CA SER A 24 15.31 -1.37 1.48
C SER A 24 15.40 -0.15 0.58
N ALA A 25 16.58 0.09 0.00
CA ALA A 25 16.79 1.10 -1.04
C ALA A 25 15.96 0.84 -2.31
N THR A 26 15.35 -0.34 -2.45
CA THR A 26 14.46 -0.66 -3.58
C THR A 26 13.03 -0.15 -3.39
N TRP A 27 12.59 0.18 -2.18
CA TRP A 27 11.20 0.60 -1.92
C TRP A 27 10.76 1.83 -2.73
N PRO A 28 11.58 2.89 -2.90
CA PRO A 28 11.22 3.99 -3.78
C PRO A 28 11.00 3.55 -5.24
N GLN A 29 11.78 2.59 -5.73
CA GLN A 29 11.63 2.07 -7.09
C GLN A 29 10.35 1.22 -7.21
N CYS A 30 10.05 0.39 -6.23
CA CYS A 30 8.79 -0.37 -6.17
C CYS A 30 7.57 0.57 -6.25
N PHE A 31 7.60 1.68 -5.52
CA PHE A 31 6.57 2.72 -5.60
C PHE A 31 6.46 3.32 -7.01
N VAL A 32 7.58 3.68 -7.64
CA VAL A 32 7.58 4.26 -9.01
C VAL A 32 6.99 3.28 -10.02
N ASP A 33 7.33 1.99 -9.91
CA ASP A 33 6.83 0.96 -10.82
C ASP A 33 5.33 0.70 -10.63
N GLU A 34 4.86 0.66 -9.39
CA GLU A 34 3.42 0.54 -9.10
C GLU A 34 2.65 1.78 -9.53
N LYS A 35 3.17 2.98 -9.24
CA LYS A 35 2.59 4.25 -9.71
C LYS A 35 2.40 4.25 -11.22
N ARG A 36 3.36 3.74 -11.99
CA ARG A 36 3.24 3.61 -13.44
C ARG A 36 2.11 2.64 -13.85
N ARG A 37 1.98 1.51 -13.15
CA ARG A 37 0.89 0.54 -13.39
C ARG A 37 -0.48 1.15 -13.10
N ILE A 38 -0.62 1.85 -11.97
CA ILE A 38 -1.86 2.53 -11.59
C ILE A 38 -2.23 3.62 -12.60
N LEU A 39 -1.27 4.47 -13.00
CA LEU A 39 -1.53 5.54 -13.99
C LEU A 39 -2.00 4.97 -15.33
N LYS A 40 -1.42 3.85 -15.77
CA LYS A 40 -1.85 3.15 -16.98
C LYS A 40 -3.27 2.59 -16.84
N ALA A 41 -3.61 2.02 -15.68
CA ALA A 41 -4.95 1.51 -15.43
C ALA A 41 -6.01 2.62 -15.32
N LEU A 42 -5.59 3.84 -15.00
CA LEU A 42 -6.43 5.03 -14.85
C LEU A 42 -6.37 5.97 -16.07
N GLU A 43 -5.96 5.47 -17.23
CA GLU A 43 -6.04 6.24 -18.48
C GLU A 43 -7.47 6.78 -18.68
N GLY A 44 -7.60 8.10 -18.86
CA GLY A 44 -8.88 8.80 -18.97
C GLY A 44 -9.41 9.43 -17.68
N PHE A 45 -8.84 9.11 -16.51
CA PHE A 45 -9.12 9.82 -15.27
C PHE A 45 -8.16 11.02 -15.11
N SER A 46 -8.69 12.13 -14.58
CA SER A 46 -7.86 13.29 -14.25
C SER A 46 -7.15 13.05 -12.92
N VAL A 47 -5.98 12.42 -12.94
CA VAL A 47 -5.19 12.16 -11.72
C VAL A 47 -4.49 13.44 -11.27
N HIS A 48 -4.74 13.88 -10.05
CA HIS A 48 -4.07 15.03 -9.43
C HIS A 48 -2.65 14.67 -9.00
N ARG A 49 -2.52 13.65 -8.13
CA ARG A 49 -1.23 13.15 -7.66
C ARG A 49 -1.33 11.73 -7.10
N ILE A 50 -0.18 11.09 -7.02
CA ILE A 50 0.00 9.80 -6.35
C ILE A 50 1.28 9.90 -5.52
N ASP A 51 1.15 9.69 -4.22
CA ASP A 51 2.21 9.87 -3.22
C ASP A 51 2.55 8.54 -2.54
N HIS A 52 3.85 8.32 -2.27
CA HIS A 52 4.32 7.21 -1.44
C HIS A 52 4.15 7.61 0.03
N VAL A 53 3.36 6.85 0.77
CA VAL A 53 3.11 7.10 2.18
C VAL A 53 3.48 5.87 3.02
N GLY A 54 3.31 5.98 4.34
CA GLY A 54 3.64 4.90 5.26
C GLY A 54 5.15 4.78 5.51
N SER A 55 5.53 3.80 6.33
CA SER A 55 6.90 3.67 6.83
C SER A 55 7.91 3.33 5.74
N THR A 56 7.51 2.67 4.65
CA THR A 56 8.41 2.35 3.53
C THR A 56 8.80 3.58 2.71
N ALA A 57 8.10 4.72 2.88
CA ALA A 57 8.45 6.01 2.29
C ALA A 57 9.54 6.76 3.08
N VAL A 58 9.93 6.27 4.27
CA VAL A 58 10.90 6.92 5.16
C VAL A 58 12.26 6.21 5.06
N PRO A 59 13.29 6.82 4.44
CA PRO A 59 14.63 6.25 4.37
C PRO A 59 15.21 5.89 5.74
N GLY A 60 15.74 4.67 5.86
CA GLY A 60 16.35 4.15 7.08
C GLY A 60 15.38 3.59 8.11
N LEU A 61 14.06 3.65 7.89
CA LEU A 61 13.07 3.09 8.81
C LEU A 61 12.78 1.62 8.52
N ALA A 62 13.03 0.74 9.49
CA ALA A 62 12.60 -0.65 9.42
C ALA A 62 11.07 -0.76 9.45
N SER A 63 10.49 -1.61 8.59
CA SER A 63 9.05 -1.75 8.48
C SER A 63 8.60 -3.06 7.84
N ARG A 64 7.29 -3.29 7.82
CA ARG A 64 6.68 -4.31 6.98
C ARG A 64 6.94 -3.95 5.51
N PRO A 65 7.40 -4.87 4.66
CA PRO A 65 7.79 -4.59 3.28
C PRO A 65 6.57 -4.43 2.35
N VAL A 66 5.73 -3.43 2.63
CA VAL A 66 4.50 -3.09 1.90
C VAL A 66 4.59 -1.62 1.48
N ILE A 67 4.31 -1.34 0.20
CA ILE A 67 4.27 0.03 -0.32
C ILE A 67 2.85 0.56 -0.14
N ASP A 68 2.69 1.60 0.68
CA ASP A 68 1.42 2.29 0.86
C ASP A 68 1.37 3.52 -0.07
N MET A 69 0.22 3.73 -0.74
CA MET A 69 0.07 4.78 -1.75
C MET A 69 -1.22 5.54 -1.51
N ILE A 70 -1.16 6.88 -1.60
CA ILE A 70 -2.36 7.73 -1.66
C ILE A 70 -2.50 8.27 -3.08
N LEU A 71 -3.69 8.10 -3.65
CA LEU A 71 -4.06 8.62 -4.96
C LEU A 71 -5.13 9.69 -4.82
N GLN A 72 -4.96 10.78 -5.55
CA GLN A 72 -5.91 11.88 -5.61
C GLN A 72 -6.30 12.12 -7.07
N LEU A 73 -7.60 12.24 -7.31
CA LEU A 73 -8.17 12.63 -8.60
C LEU A 73 -8.59 14.11 -8.53
N ASN A 74 -8.52 14.80 -9.67
CA ASN A 74 -9.22 16.05 -9.86
C ASN A 74 -10.70 15.73 -10.14
N GLY A 75 -11.60 16.29 -9.33
CA GLY A 75 -13.03 16.17 -9.54
C GLY A 75 -13.79 17.09 -8.60
N GLU A 76 -14.97 17.52 -9.02
CA GLU A 76 -16.01 17.95 -8.09
C GLU A 76 -16.68 16.67 -7.59
N ILE A 77 -16.73 16.51 -6.27
CA ILE A 77 -17.54 15.47 -5.65
C ILE A 77 -18.99 15.94 -5.84
N GLU A 78 -19.69 15.46 -6.86
CA GLU A 78 -21.15 15.58 -6.86
C GLU A 78 -21.63 14.71 -5.70
N GLU A 79 -21.88 15.34 -4.54
CA GLU A 79 -22.61 14.70 -3.45
C GLU A 79 -23.99 14.35 -3.99
N THR A 80 -24.18 13.08 -4.36
CA THR A 80 -25.51 12.56 -4.63
C THR A 80 -26.21 12.43 -3.27
N GLY A 81 -26.97 13.46 -2.91
CA GLY A 81 -27.89 13.45 -1.77
C GLY A 81 -29.14 12.64 -2.01
#